data_AF-A0A947A5A9-F1
#
_entry.id   AF-A0A947A5A9-F1
#
_cell.length_a   1.000
_cell.length_b   1.000
_cell.length_c   1.000
_cell.angle_alpha   90.00
_cell.angle_beta   90.00
_cell.angle_gamma   90.00
#
_symmetry.space_group_name_H-M   'P 1'
#
loop_
_entity.id
_entity.type
_entity.pdbx_description
1 polymer ?
#
loop_
_entity_poly.entity_id
_entity_poly.type
_entity_poly.pdbx_seq_one_letter_code
_entity_poly.pdbx_strand_id
1 'polypeptide(L)'
;MRYYILFLISLMLFSCGDSKKDDLSLEEQAAKIHQEVITIDTHDDINVSNFTDSINYTQNLDTQVNLPKMQEGGLDVAWFIVFTGQDSLTAAGYAKASENAMSKFDAIHRLCEDIAPEQIELALNSEDVRRIWNSGKKVAM
;
A
#
# COMPACT_ATOMS: atom_id res chain seq x y z
N MET A 1 45.56 41.71 23.89
CA MET A 1 44.82 42.28 22.76
C MET A 1 45.01 41.51 21.45
N ARG A 2 46.25 41.31 20.99
CA ARG A 2 46.55 40.63 19.71
C ARG A 2 46.09 39.16 19.63
N TYR A 3 46.17 38.42 20.75
CA TYR A 3 45.68 37.03 20.82
C TYR A 3 44.14 36.92 20.90
N TYR A 4 43.45 37.90 21.48
CA TYR A 4 41.98 37.94 21.50
C TYR A 4 41.38 38.21 20.12
N ILE A 5 42.06 39.03 19.31
CA ILE A 5 41.69 39.29 17.91
C ILE A 5 41.88 38.02 17.06
N LEU A 6 42.97 37.29 17.25
CA LEU A 6 43.22 36.00 16.57
C LEU A 6 42.19 34.92 16.96
N PHE A 7 41.77 34.89 18.23
CA PHE A 7 40.74 33.96 18.72
C PHE A 7 39.34 34.32 18.18
N LEU A 8 38.99 35.61 18.08
CA LEU A 8 37.73 36.06 17.46
C LEU A 8 37.66 35.73 15.96
N ILE A 9 38.77 35.87 15.23
CA ILE A 9 38.85 35.54 13.80
C ILE A 9 38.72 34.01 13.59
N SER A 10 39.28 33.20 14.48
CA SER A 10 39.12 31.74 14.47
C SER A 10 37.66 31.30 14.69
N LEU A 11 36.89 32.01 15.51
CA LEU A 11 35.46 31.71 15.72
C LEU A 11 34.59 32.09 14.52
N MET A 12 34.94 33.12 13.76
CA MET A 12 34.19 33.51 12.56
C MET A 12 34.38 32.55 11.38
N LEU A 13 35.50 31.80 11.33
CA LEU A 13 35.72 30.79 10.29
C LEU A 13 34.86 29.52 10.47
N PHE A 14 34.29 29.28 11.66
CA PHE A 14 33.32 28.20 11.90
C PHE A 14 31.86 28.64 11.68
N SER A 15 31.59 29.93 11.47
CA SER A 15 30.22 30.45 11.30
C SER A 15 29.75 30.47 9.84
N CYS A 16 30.63 30.17 8.87
CA CYS A 16 30.29 29.95 7.47
C CYS A 16 30.26 28.45 7.15
N GLY A 17 29.44 27.71 7.89
CA GLY A 17 28.78 26.55 7.29
C GLY A 17 27.55 27.08 6.59
N ASP A 18 27.63 27.37 5.29
CA ASP A 18 26.43 27.42 4.47
C ASP A 18 25.76 26.07 4.68
N SER A 19 24.72 26.03 5.51
CA SER A 19 23.78 24.93 5.48
C SER A 19 23.13 25.04 4.11
N LYS A 20 23.74 24.41 3.10
CA LYS A 20 22.98 23.91 1.97
C LYS A 20 21.84 23.15 2.63
N LYS A 21 20.66 23.76 2.64
CA LYS A 21 19.45 22.97 2.73
C LYS A 21 19.58 22.05 1.53
N ASP A 22 19.92 20.80 1.78
CA ASP A 22 19.74 19.77 0.78
C ASP A 22 18.23 19.75 0.54
N ASP A 23 17.78 20.61 -0.38
CA ASP A 23 16.42 20.60 -0.88
C ASP A 23 16.30 19.27 -1.59
N LEU A 24 15.60 18.35 -0.94
CA LEU A 24 15.25 17.04 -1.49
C LEU A 24 14.72 17.23 -2.92
N SER A 25 15.09 16.33 -3.83
CA SER A 25 14.39 16.26 -5.11
C SER A 25 12.90 16.02 -4.87
N LEU A 26 12.07 16.30 -5.88
CA LEU A 26 10.63 16.02 -5.78
C LEU A 26 10.37 14.53 -5.49
N GLU A 27 11.18 13.64 -6.07
CA GLU A 27 11.13 12.20 -5.85
C GLU A 27 11.53 11.83 -4.43
N GLU A 28 12.61 12.41 -3.89
CA GLU A 28 13.03 12.19 -2.51
C GLU A 28 12.00 12.71 -1.50
N GLN A 29 11.39 13.86 -1.78
CA GLN A 29 10.32 14.42 -0.98
C GLN A 29 9.07 13.53 -1.01
N ALA A 30 8.68 13.05 -2.20
CA ALA A 30 7.56 12.14 -2.36
C ALA A 30 7.81 10.81 -1.63
N ALA A 31 8.99 10.22 -1.78
CA ALA A 31 9.37 8.98 -1.11
C ALA A 31 9.35 9.14 0.42
N LYS A 32 9.81 10.28 0.94
CA LYS A 32 9.73 10.57 2.38
C LYS A 32 8.29 10.60 2.87
N ILE A 33 7.40 11.34 2.20
CA ILE A 33 5.98 11.39 2.57
C ILE A 33 5.37 9.99 2.51
N HIS A 34 5.67 9.24 1.46
CA HIS A 34 5.16 7.89 1.24
C HIS A 34 5.56 6.91 2.35
N GLN A 35 6.73 7.08 2.97
CA GLN A 35 7.18 6.28 4.11
C GLN A 35 6.54 6.70 5.46
N GLU A 36 5.98 7.90 5.54
CA GLU A 36 5.42 8.48 6.78
C GLU A 36 3.89 8.33 6.87
N VAL A 37 3.22 7.89 5.80
CA VAL A 37 1.76 7.77 5.73
C VAL A 37 1.32 6.33 5.46
N ILE A 38 0.08 6.00 5.84
CA ILE A 38 -0.59 4.79 5.37
C ILE A 38 -1.18 5.11 4.00
N THR A 39 -0.71 4.43 2.96
CA THR A 39 -1.21 4.61 1.60
C THR A 39 -2.43 3.73 1.36
N ILE A 40 -3.41 4.27 0.64
CA ILE A 40 -4.68 3.57 0.37
C ILE A 40 -5.11 3.82 -1.06
N ASP A 41 -5.41 2.74 -1.78
CA ASP A 41 -6.21 2.78 -2.99
C ASP A 41 -7.62 2.30 -2.66
N THR A 42 -8.60 3.02 -3.15
CA THR A 42 -10.01 2.79 -2.87
C THR A 42 -10.70 1.89 -3.90
N HIS A 43 -10.02 1.48 -4.96
CA HIS A 43 -10.66 0.71 -6.03
C HIS A 43 -9.70 -0.15 -6.84
N ASP A 44 -9.38 -1.34 -6.33
CA ASP A 44 -8.59 -2.35 -7.04
C ASP A 44 -9.48 -3.49 -7.55
N ASP A 45 -9.71 -3.50 -8.87
CA ASP A 45 -10.42 -4.58 -9.52
C ASP A 45 -9.61 -5.89 -9.48
N ILE A 46 -10.30 -6.99 -9.14
CA ILE A 46 -9.71 -8.32 -9.05
C ILE A 46 -10.33 -9.30 -10.05
N ASN A 47 -9.53 -10.27 -10.48
CA ASN A 47 -10.02 -11.43 -11.24
C ASN A 47 -9.85 -12.69 -10.39
N VAL A 48 -10.94 -13.42 -10.16
CA VAL A 48 -10.99 -14.65 -9.36
C VAL A 48 -10.03 -15.74 -9.87
N SER A 49 -9.65 -15.70 -11.15
CA SER A 49 -8.65 -16.62 -11.71
C SER A 49 -7.26 -16.46 -11.07
N ASN A 50 -7.01 -15.34 -10.38
CA ASN A 50 -5.76 -15.03 -9.71
C ASN A 50 -5.82 -15.31 -8.20
N PHE A 51 -6.69 -16.22 -7.76
CA PHE A 51 -6.88 -16.59 -6.35
C PHE A 51 -7.01 -18.11 -6.21
N THR A 52 -6.09 -18.82 -6.87
CA THR A 52 -6.00 -20.28 -6.89
C THR A 52 -4.73 -20.75 -6.17
N ASP A 53 -4.64 -22.05 -5.91
CA ASP A 53 -3.45 -22.64 -5.27
C ASP A 53 -2.17 -22.44 -6.08
N SER A 54 -2.26 -22.36 -7.42
CA SER A 54 -1.10 -22.27 -8.31
C SER A 54 -0.84 -20.86 -8.85
N ILE A 55 -1.89 -20.06 -9.04
CA ILE A 55 -1.83 -18.68 -9.54
C ILE A 55 -2.52 -17.77 -8.55
N ASN A 56 -1.74 -16.94 -7.85
CA ASN A 56 -2.29 -15.98 -6.90
C ASN A 56 -1.42 -14.74 -6.64
N TYR A 57 -1.98 -13.79 -5.88
CA TYR A 57 -1.38 -12.48 -5.61
C TYR A 57 -0.12 -12.48 -4.73
N THR A 58 0.36 -13.64 -4.27
CA THR A 58 1.72 -13.75 -3.71
C THR A 58 2.80 -13.67 -4.80
N GLN A 59 2.41 -13.89 -6.07
CA GLN A 59 3.29 -13.86 -7.22
C GLN A 59 3.25 -12.50 -7.91
N ASN A 60 4.32 -12.16 -8.63
CA ASN A 60 4.35 -10.97 -9.47
C ASN A 60 3.64 -11.26 -10.81
N LEU A 61 2.31 -11.25 -10.77
CA LEU A 61 1.46 -11.46 -11.93
C LEU A 61 1.45 -10.23 -12.86
N ASP A 62 1.03 -10.43 -14.11
CA ASP A 62 0.77 -9.36 -15.07
C ASP A 62 -0.58 -8.65 -14.80
N THR A 63 -0.78 -8.24 -13.55
CA THR A 63 -1.89 -7.41 -13.04
C THR A 63 -1.33 -6.10 -12.51
N GLN A 64 -2.14 -5.06 -12.34
CA GLN A 64 -1.63 -3.80 -11.78
C GLN A 64 -1.34 -3.90 -10.28
N VAL A 65 -2.09 -4.75 -9.56
CA VAL A 65 -1.93 -4.99 -8.12
C VAL A 65 -1.69 -6.47 -7.84
N ASN A 66 -0.71 -6.74 -6.98
CA ASN A 66 -0.39 -8.00 -6.31
C ASN A 66 0.56 -7.69 -5.13
N LEU A 67 0.79 -8.62 -4.20
CA LEU A 67 1.59 -8.36 -3.00
C LEU A 67 3.02 -7.90 -3.32
N PRO A 68 3.75 -8.48 -4.30
CA PRO A 68 5.07 -7.95 -4.69
C PRO A 68 5.02 -6.49 -5.14
N LYS A 69 4.04 -6.10 -5.95
CA LYS A 69 3.86 -4.71 -6.42
C LYS A 69 3.42 -3.77 -5.30
N MET A 70 2.57 -4.22 -4.38
CA MET A 70 2.21 -3.46 -3.18
C MET A 70 3.43 -3.19 -2.29
N GLN A 71 4.33 -4.18 -2.16
CA GLN A 71 5.57 -4.03 -1.42
C GLN A 71 6.55 -3.08 -2.11
N GLU A 72 6.76 -3.23 -3.42
CA GLU A 72 7.66 -2.38 -4.21
C GLU A 72 7.17 -0.93 -4.29
N GLY A 73 5.88 -0.74 -4.55
CA GLY A 73 5.26 0.58 -4.71
C GLY A 73 4.80 1.23 -3.42
N GLY A 74 4.98 0.57 -2.27
CA GLY A 74 4.59 1.08 -0.94
C GLY A 74 3.08 1.24 -0.73
N LEU A 75 2.25 0.49 -1.45
CA LEU A 75 0.80 0.45 -1.22
C LEU A 75 0.50 -0.38 0.04
N ASP A 76 -0.13 0.21 1.04
CA ASP A 76 -0.41 -0.45 2.32
C ASP A 76 -1.82 -1.04 2.39
N VAL A 77 -2.81 -0.32 1.86
CA VAL A 77 -4.22 -0.71 1.86
C VAL A 77 -4.74 -0.79 0.43
N ALA A 78 -5.28 -1.94 0.05
CA ALA A 78 -5.97 -2.15 -1.22
C ALA A 78 -7.44 -2.49 -0.97
N TRP A 79 -8.36 -1.69 -1.51
CA TRP A 79 -9.78 -2.03 -1.54
C TRP A 79 -10.08 -2.97 -2.71
N PHE A 80 -10.22 -4.27 -2.43
CA PHE A 80 -10.45 -5.28 -3.46
C PHE A 80 -11.93 -5.38 -3.82
N ILE A 81 -12.25 -5.12 -5.08
CA ILE A 81 -13.62 -4.81 -5.45
C ILE A 81 -14.45 -6.06 -5.80
N VAL A 82 -15.57 -6.20 -5.09
CA VAL A 82 -16.69 -7.09 -5.43
C VAL A 82 -17.59 -6.41 -6.47
N PHE A 83 -17.08 -6.28 -7.69
CA PHE A 83 -17.84 -5.73 -8.82
C PHE A 83 -18.60 -6.82 -9.57
N THR A 84 -19.84 -6.52 -9.94
CA THR A 84 -20.63 -7.33 -10.87
C THR A 84 -21.18 -6.41 -11.96
N GLY A 85 -20.84 -6.71 -13.22
CA GLY A 85 -21.38 -5.98 -14.35
C GLY A 85 -22.90 -6.16 -14.47
N GLN A 86 -23.59 -5.10 -14.85
CA GLN A 86 -25.03 -5.14 -15.07
C GLN A 86 -25.38 -6.12 -16.21
N ASP A 87 -26.38 -6.96 -15.97
CA ASP A 87 -26.97 -7.89 -16.96
C ASP A 87 -28.52 -7.80 -16.88
N SER A 88 -29.22 -8.82 -17.33
CA SER A 88 -30.67 -8.92 -17.40
C SER A 88 -31.34 -8.86 -16.01
N LEU A 89 -32.42 -8.09 -15.88
CA LEU A 89 -33.21 -7.97 -14.64
C LEU A 89 -34.22 -9.13 -14.51
N THR A 90 -33.70 -10.35 -14.41
CA THR A 90 -34.48 -11.60 -14.28
C THR A 90 -33.94 -12.44 -13.14
N ALA A 91 -34.70 -13.43 -12.68
CA ALA A 91 -34.24 -14.36 -11.65
C ALA A 91 -32.90 -15.02 -11.99
N ALA A 92 -32.70 -15.41 -13.27
CA ALA A 92 -31.44 -15.97 -13.73
C ALA A 92 -30.30 -14.94 -13.73
N GLY A 93 -30.57 -13.69 -14.13
CA GLY A 93 -29.58 -12.61 -14.08
C GLY A 93 -29.15 -12.28 -12.64
N TYR A 94 -30.08 -12.25 -11.69
CA TYR A 94 -29.76 -12.05 -10.27
C TYR A 94 -28.98 -13.22 -9.68
N ALA A 95 -29.30 -14.47 -10.04
CA ALA A 95 -28.55 -15.64 -9.60
C ALA A 95 -27.09 -15.58 -10.08
N LYS A 96 -26.87 -15.27 -11.36
CA LYS A 96 -25.53 -15.09 -11.94
C LYS A 96 -24.75 -13.95 -11.27
N ALA A 97 -25.43 -12.83 -11.00
CA ALA A 97 -24.83 -11.70 -10.30
C ALA A 97 -24.39 -12.08 -8.88
N SER A 98 -25.25 -12.79 -8.14
CA SER A 98 -24.95 -13.29 -6.80
C SER A 98 -23.77 -14.26 -6.80
N GLU A 99 -23.71 -15.21 -7.75
CA GLU A 99 -22.62 -16.17 -7.86
C GLU A 99 -21.27 -15.48 -8.11
N ASN A 100 -21.25 -14.50 -9.01
CA ASN A 100 -20.04 -13.72 -9.29
C ASN A 100 -19.59 -12.89 -8.07
N ALA A 101 -20.53 -12.21 -7.39
CA ALA A 101 -20.22 -11.45 -6.18
C ALA A 101 -19.66 -12.33 -5.07
N MET A 102 -20.29 -13.48 -4.80
CA MET A 102 -19.81 -14.43 -3.80
C MET A 102 -18.43 -15.00 -4.15
N SER A 103 -18.18 -15.34 -5.41
CA SER A 103 -16.87 -15.83 -5.84
C SER A 103 -15.74 -14.82 -5.61
N LYS A 104 -16.04 -13.51 -5.69
CA LYS A 104 -15.08 -12.45 -5.39
C LYS A 104 -14.86 -12.27 -3.88
N PHE A 105 -15.91 -12.35 -3.07
CA PHE A 105 -15.76 -12.40 -1.60
C PHE A 105 -14.88 -13.59 -1.20
N ASP A 106 -15.19 -14.78 -1.69
CA ASP A 106 -14.43 -16.00 -1.39
C ASP A 106 -12.97 -15.89 -1.81
N ALA A 107 -12.70 -15.23 -2.96
CA ALA A 107 -11.33 -14.98 -3.42
C ALA A 107 -10.55 -14.06 -2.46
N ILE A 108 -11.17 -12.96 -1.98
CA ILE A 108 -10.54 -12.02 -1.03
C ILE A 108 -10.27 -12.71 0.31
N HIS A 109 -11.25 -13.46 0.83
CA HIS A 109 -11.08 -14.25 2.05
C HIS A 109 -9.97 -15.28 1.89
N ARG A 110 -9.95 -16.04 0.79
CA ARG A 110 -8.89 -17.03 0.51
C ARG A 110 -7.50 -16.39 0.46
N LEU A 111 -7.36 -15.20 -0.11
CA LEU A 111 -6.08 -14.49 -0.09
C LEU A 111 -5.60 -14.23 1.35
N CYS A 112 -6.49 -13.73 2.19
CA CYS A 112 -6.15 -13.29 3.56
C CYS A 112 -6.03 -14.45 4.55
N GLU A 113 -6.81 -15.51 4.38
CA GLU A 113 -6.94 -16.58 5.38
C GLU A 113 -6.09 -17.81 5.02
N ASP A 114 -6.01 -18.17 3.74
CA ASP A 114 -5.40 -19.42 3.29
C ASP A 114 -4.05 -19.19 2.57
N ILE A 115 -4.02 -18.25 1.61
CA ILE A 115 -2.89 -18.08 0.69
C ILE A 115 -1.76 -17.27 1.35
N ALA A 116 -2.08 -16.18 2.04
CA ALA A 116 -1.09 -15.22 2.51
C ALA A 116 -1.39 -14.62 3.90
N PRO A 117 -1.80 -15.40 4.92
CA PRO A 117 -2.20 -14.88 6.24
C PRO A 117 -1.08 -14.14 6.99
N GLU A 118 0.18 -14.43 6.67
CA GLU A 118 1.35 -13.75 7.25
C GLU A 118 1.71 -12.43 6.53
N GLN A 119 1.12 -12.16 5.36
CA GLN A 119 1.48 -11.00 4.51
C GLN A 119 0.35 -9.98 4.37
N ILE A 120 -0.92 -10.42 4.41
CA ILE A 120 -2.09 -9.56 4.25
C ILE A 120 -3.24 -10.03 5.14
N GLU A 121 -4.03 -9.09 5.66
CA GLU A 121 -5.18 -9.38 6.52
C GLU A 121 -6.36 -8.47 6.16
N LEU A 122 -7.59 -8.97 6.33
CA LEU A 122 -8.83 -8.25 6.04
C LEU A 122 -9.18 -7.26 7.16
N ALA A 123 -9.34 -5.99 6.83
CA ALA A 123 -9.82 -4.96 7.75
C ALA A 123 -11.29 -4.62 7.50
N LEU A 124 -12.11 -4.58 8.57
CA LEU A 124 -13.53 -4.22 8.48
C LEU A 124 -13.81 -2.78 8.92
N ASN A 125 -12.80 -2.10 9.48
CA ASN A 125 -12.89 -0.75 9.98
C ASN A 125 -11.50 -0.11 10.06
N SER A 126 -11.44 1.19 10.36
CA SER A 126 -10.17 1.94 10.43
C SER A 126 -9.25 1.56 11.60
N GLU A 127 -9.78 0.94 12.65
CA GLU A 127 -8.97 0.43 13.77
C GLU A 127 -8.21 -0.83 13.33
N ASP A 128 -8.86 -1.71 12.57
CA ASP A 128 -8.22 -2.87 11.95
C ASP A 128 -7.11 -2.46 10.98
N VAL A 129 -7.35 -1.47 10.12
CA VAL A 129 -6.32 -0.94 9.21
C VAL A 129 -5.05 -0.57 9.99
N ARG A 130 -5.19 0.23 11.05
CA ARG A 130 -4.06 0.65 11.88
C ARG A 130 -3.40 -0.52 12.60
N ARG A 131 -4.18 -1.45 13.14
CA ARG A 131 -3.68 -2.63 13.85
C ARG A 131 -2.85 -3.53 12.92
N ILE A 132 -3.36 -3.82 11.72
CA ILE A 132 -2.73 -4.71 10.73
C ILE A 132 -1.48 -4.07 10.14
N TRP A 133 -1.56 -2.79 9.76
CA TRP A 133 -0.39 -2.07 9.24
C TRP A 133 0.75 -2.02 10.28
N ASN A 134 0.42 -1.76 11.56
CA ASN A 134 1.40 -1.80 12.65
C ASN A 134 2.02 -3.18 12.89
N SER A 135 1.38 -4.28 12.47
CA SER A 135 1.98 -5.62 12.52
C SER A 135 2.91 -5.92 11.34
N GLY A 136 3.04 -4.98 10.39
CA GLY A 136 3.87 -5.12 9.20
C GLY A 136 3.20 -5.87 8.04
N LYS A 137 1.89 -6.15 8.13
CA LYS A 137 1.12 -6.78 7.05
C LYS A 137 0.52 -5.70 6.13
N LYS A 138 0.25 -6.08 4.89
CA LYS A 138 -0.64 -5.34 4.00
C LYS A 138 -2.10 -5.48 4.45
N VAL A 139 -2.95 -4.57 4.03
CA VAL A 139 -4.35 -4.54 4.41
C VAL A 139 -5.21 -4.75 3.17
N ALA A 140 -6.03 -5.80 3.20
CA ALA A 140 -7.15 -5.94 2.28
C ALA A 140 -8.37 -5.28 2.90
N MET A 141 -9.18 -4.62 2.09
CA MET A 141 -10.51 -4.16 2.47
C MET A 141 -11.53 -4.48 1.40
#